data_AF-A0AAW3Z0K8-F1
#
_entry.id   AF-A0AAW3Z0K8-F1
#
_cell.length_a   1.000
_cell.length_b   1.000
_cell.length_c   1.000
_cell.angle_alpha   90.00
_cell.angle_beta   90.00
_cell.angle_gamma   90.00
#
_symmetry.space_group_name_H-M   'P 1'
#
loop_
_entity.id
_entity.type
_entity.pdbx_description
1 polymer ?
#
loop_
_entity_poly.entity_id
_entity_poly.type
_entity_poly.pdbx_seq_one_letter_code
_entity_poly.pdbx_strand_id
1 'polypeptide(L)'
;MAGADCDKLKQGVLDNIAESKAGRESSNFPHAYNKSLEFDSNKFNYIFGRVNSNPHNTARSSQLAHTMKKLGIHEDAKGKRLLIEHFESSIQGGNNNVISVFRGHKNILQETRQSLLYGPSGKATVLESTYQIMENGSRKFLTVIPKD
;
A
#
# COMPACT_ATOMS: atom_id res chain seq x y z
N MET A 1 -15.00 -17.22 42.39
CA MET A 1 -14.57 -15.84 42.05
C MET A 1 -13.09 -15.77 41.62
N ALA A 2 -12.56 -16.73 40.85
CA ALA A 2 -11.13 -16.76 40.47
C ALA A 2 -10.86 -16.55 38.95
N GLY A 3 -11.89 -16.45 38.11
CA GLY A 3 -11.73 -16.34 36.65
C GLY A 3 -11.45 -14.92 36.14
N ALA A 4 -12.01 -13.91 36.78
CA ALA A 4 -11.98 -12.52 36.28
C ALA A 4 -10.60 -11.86 36.37
N ASP A 5 -9.70 -12.35 37.22
CA ASP A 5 -8.37 -11.78 37.43
C ASP A 5 -7.35 -12.31 36.42
N CYS A 6 -7.44 -13.61 36.10
CA CYS A 6 -6.65 -14.25 35.04
C CYS A 6 -6.95 -13.65 33.66
N ASP A 7 -8.21 -13.32 33.36
CA ASP A 7 -8.58 -12.77 32.06
C ASP A 7 -8.10 -11.32 31.89
N LYS A 8 -8.10 -10.52 32.96
CA LYS A 8 -7.51 -9.17 32.96
C LYS A 8 -6.00 -9.20 32.80
N LEU A 9 -5.31 -10.14 33.44
CA LEU A 9 -3.87 -10.33 33.28
C LEU A 9 -3.53 -10.76 31.84
N LYS A 10 -4.30 -11.66 31.24
CA LYS A 10 -4.12 -12.05 29.84
C LYS A 10 -4.35 -10.88 28.89
N GLN A 11 -5.42 -10.10 29.09
CA GLN A 11 -5.69 -8.94 28.27
C GLN A 11 -4.59 -7.89 28.40
N GLY A 12 -4.12 -7.59 29.61
CA GLY A 12 -3.00 -6.68 29.82
C GLY A 12 -1.70 -7.14 29.17
N VAL A 13 -1.42 -8.45 29.13
CA VAL A 13 -0.29 -8.99 28.38
C VAL A 13 -0.48 -8.82 26.87
N LEU A 14 -1.67 -9.05 26.34
CA LEU A 14 -1.97 -8.86 24.92
C LEU A 14 -1.86 -7.39 24.49
N ASP A 15 -2.34 -6.47 25.34
CA ASP A 15 -2.26 -5.03 25.11
C ASP A 15 -0.80 -4.56 25.12
N ASN A 16 0.01 -5.01 26.09
CA ASN A 16 1.45 -4.74 26.13
C ASN A 16 2.21 -5.32 24.93
N ILE A 17 1.80 -6.49 24.42
CA ILE A 17 2.38 -7.07 23.20
C ILE A 17 2.00 -6.23 21.97
N ALA A 18 0.76 -5.74 21.89
CA ALA A 18 0.32 -4.87 20.81
C ALA A 18 1.04 -3.51 20.84
N GLU A 19 1.18 -2.89 22.01
CA GLU A 19 1.90 -1.64 22.22
C GLU A 19 3.40 -1.78 21.93
N SER A 20 4.03 -2.87 22.36
CA SER A 20 5.45 -3.12 22.06
C SER A 20 5.69 -3.45 20.60
N LYS A 21 4.76 -4.13 19.91
CA LYS A 21 4.81 -4.30 18.45
C LYS A 21 4.63 -2.96 17.73
N ALA A 22 3.66 -2.15 18.12
CA ALA A 22 3.46 -0.81 17.57
C ALA A 22 4.68 0.10 17.80
N GLY A 23 5.34 0.00 18.97
CA GLY A 23 6.58 0.71 19.29
C GLY A 23 7.79 0.23 18.49
N ARG A 24 7.90 -1.08 18.21
CA ARG A 24 8.94 -1.64 17.33
C ARG A 24 8.71 -1.32 15.85
N GLU A 25 7.44 -1.21 15.47
CA GLU A 25 7.01 -0.75 14.15
C GLU A 25 7.25 0.75 13.96
N SER A 26 7.13 1.57 15.01
CA SER A 26 7.42 3.02 14.95
C SER A 26 8.91 3.34 15.04
N SER A 27 9.73 2.52 15.71
CA SER A 27 11.17 2.79 15.88
C SER A 27 12.00 2.76 14.58
N ASN A 28 11.45 2.26 13.48
CA ASN A 28 12.10 2.27 12.15
C ASN A 28 11.54 3.34 11.19
N PHE A 29 10.54 4.12 11.59
CA PHE A 29 9.97 5.20 10.78
C PHE A 29 10.09 6.55 11.51
N PRO A 30 10.59 7.61 10.86
CA PRO A 30 10.85 8.88 11.51
C PRO A 30 9.59 9.64 11.98
N HIS A 31 8.39 9.16 11.62
CA HIS A 31 7.11 9.80 11.96
C HIS A 31 6.08 8.74 12.37
N ALA A 32 5.19 9.12 13.30
CA ALA A 32 4.08 8.26 13.71
C ALA A 32 3.25 7.84 12.49
N TYR A 33 2.88 6.55 12.42
CA TYR A 33 2.17 6.00 11.27
C TYR A 33 0.79 6.65 11.09
N ASN A 34 0.55 7.28 9.94
CA ASN A 34 -0.75 7.81 9.57
C ASN A 34 -1.31 7.01 8.39
N LYS A 35 -2.55 6.53 8.54
CA LYS A 35 -3.25 5.63 7.61
C LYS A 35 -3.86 6.34 6.40
N SER A 36 -3.58 7.63 6.22
CA SER A 36 -4.09 8.42 5.10
C SER A 36 -3.27 8.21 3.82
N LEU A 37 -3.98 8.05 2.70
CA LEU A 37 -3.42 7.97 1.36
C LEU A 37 -3.53 9.32 0.66
N GLU A 38 -2.41 9.83 0.14
CA GLU A 38 -2.39 10.90 -0.86
C GLU A 38 -2.27 10.28 -2.25
N PHE A 39 -3.32 10.41 -3.06
CA PHE A 39 -3.37 9.87 -4.42
C PHE A 39 -3.62 10.97 -5.46
N ASP A 40 -2.66 11.18 -6.35
CA ASP A 40 -2.79 12.08 -7.50
C ASP A 40 -3.54 11.35 -8.63
N SER A 41 -4.65 11.93 -9.11
CA SER A 41 -5.46 11.34 -10.18
C SER A 41 -4.69 11.13 -11.49
N ASN A 42 -3.62 11.90 -11.73
CA ASN A 42 -2.73 11.69 -12.89
C ASN A 42 -2.01 10.33 -12.85
N LYS A 43 -1.96 9.66 -11.69
CA LYS A 43 -1.39 8.30 -11.56
C LYS A 43 -2.20 7.26 -12.33
N PHE A 44 -3.48 7.53 -12.61
CA PHE A 44 -4.27 6.68 -13.51
C PHE A 44 -3.73 6.65 -14.94
N ASN A 45 -3.09 7.72 -15.42
CA ASN A 45 -2.44 7.69 -16.73
C ASN A 45 -1.34 6.62 -16.77
N TYR A 46 -0.59 6.45 -15.69
CA TYR A 46 0.41 5.39 -15.60
C TYR A 46 -0.23 4.00 -15.50
N ILE A 47 -1.24 3.83 -14.65
CA ILE A 47 -1.91 2.54 -14.43
C ILE A 47 -2.64 2.04 -15.69
N PHE A 48 -3.21 2.95 -16.49
CA PHE A 48 -3.99 2.61 -17.68
C PHE A 48 -3.25 2.84 -19.01
N GLY A 49 -1.91 2.84 -19.01
CA GLY A 49 -1.14 2.74 -20.25
C GLY A 49 -0.97 4.03 -21.05
N ARG A 50 -1.17 5.19 -20.43
CA ARG A 50 -1.13 6.52 -21.10
C ARG A 50 0.17 7.30 -20.88
N VAL A 51 1.15 6.76 -20.16
CA VAL A 51 2.44 7.42 -19.97
C VAL A 51 3.37 7.12 -21.14
N ASN A 52 3.87 8.17 -21.80
CA ASN A 52 4.82 8.10 -22.92
C ASN A 52 6.13 8.88 -22.68
N SER A 53 6.37 9.32 -21.43
CA SER A 53 7.49 10.21 -21.07
C SER A 53 8.89 9.66 -21.40
N ASN A 54 9.09 8.34 -21.31
CA ASN A 54 10.30 7.65 -21.72
C ASN A 54 10.04 6.15 -21.96
N PRO A 55 10.93 5.41 -22.65
CA PRO A 55 10.70 4.00 -23.00
C PRO A 55 10.46 3.08 -21.80
N HIS A 56 11.20 3.27 -20.70
CA HIS A 56 11.05 2.45 -19.49
C HIS A 56 9.66 2.62 -18.86
N ASN A 57 9.21 3.86 -18.66
CA ASN A 57 7.91 4.15 -18.07
C ASN A 57 6.77 3.78 -19.01
N THR A 58 6.96 3.91 -20.33
CA THR A 58 5.99 3.50 -21.35
C THR A 58 5.77 1.99 -21.27
N ALA A 59 6.84 1.19 -21.25
CA ALA A 59 6.73 -0.27 -21.15
C ALA A 59 5.99 -0.73 -19.88
N ARG A 60 6.29 -0.12 -18.73
CA ARG A 60 5.62 -0.44 -17.46
C ARG A 60 4.16 -0.01 -17.43
N SER A 61 3.84 1.14 -18.02
CA SER A 61 2.47 1.62 -18.16
C SER A 61 1.64 0.67 -19.05
N SER A 62 2.20 0.22 -20.17
CA SER A 62 1.57 -0.78 -21.04
C SER A 62 1.38 -2.14 -20.37
N GLN A 63 2.36 -2.60 -19.59
CA GLN A 63 2.24 -3.83 -18.80
C GLN A 63 1.07 -3.72 -17.81
N LEU A 64 0.98 -2.62 -17.07
CA LEU A 64 -0.12 -2.38 -16.13
C LEU A 64 -1.48 -2.36 -16.83
N ALA A 65 -1.59 -1.70 -17.98
CA ALA A 65 -2.84 -1.68 -18.74
C ALA A 65 -3.30 -3.10 -19.13
N HIS A 66 -2.37 -3.97 -19.52
CA HIS A 66 -2.66 -5.37 -19.79
C HIS A 66 -3.13 -6.11 -18.52
N THR A 67 -2.45 -5.91 -17.40
CA THR A 67 -2.87 -6.49 -16.10
C THR A 67 -4.27 -6.01 -15.70
N MET A 68 -4.58 -4.72 -15.81
CA MET A 68 -5.92 -4.18 -15.49
C MET A 68 -7.00 -4.80 -16.37
N LYS A 69 -6.73 -4.94 -17.67
CA LYS A 69 -7.63 -5.64 -18.61
C LYS A 69 -7.84 -7.10 -18.21
N LYS A 70 -6.78 -7.82 -17.83
CA LYS A 70 -6.85 -9.21 -17.33
C LYS A 70 -7.71 -9.31 -16.07
N LEU A 71 -7.60 -8.34 -15.18
CA LEU A 71 -8.40 -8.23 -13.95
C LEU A 71 -9.85 -7.79 -14.19
N GLY A 72 -10.21 -7.30 -15.39
CA GLY A 72 -11.53 -6.72 -15.63
C GLY A 72 -11.72 -5.36 -14.94
N ILE A 73 -10.62 -4.65 -14.67
CA ILE A 73 -10.63 -3.30 -14.11
C ILE A 73 -10.55 -2.32 -15.29
N HIS A 74 -11.66 -1.61 -15.53
CA HIS A 74 -11.77 -0.64 -16.60
C HIS A 74 -11.45 0.77 -16.10
N GLU A 75 -11.05 1.66 -17.01
CA GLU A 75 -10.84 3.07 -16.67
C GLU A 75 -12.16 3.85 -16.62
N ASP A 76 -13.03 3.43 -15.74
CA ASP A 76 -14.27 4.12 -15.39
C ASP A 76 -14.27 4.48 -13.90
N ALA A 77 -15.35 5.12 -13.43
CA ALA A 77 -15.47 5.51 -12.03
C ALA A 77 -15.38 4.32 -11.07
N LYS A 78 -15.88 3.14 -11.45
CA LYS A 78 -15.86 1.94 -10.60
C LYS A 78 -14.45 1.37 -10.50
N GLY A 79 -13.75 1.22 -11.62
CA GLY A 79 -12.38 0.69 -11.64
C GLY A 79 -11.39 1.63 -10.95
N LYS A 80 -11.52 2.95 -11.15
CA LYS A 80 -10.70 3.95 -10.44
C LYS A 80 -10.92 3.90 -8.93
N ARG A 81 -12.18 3.82 -8.50
CA ARG A 81 -12.53 3.70 -7.08
C ARG A 81 -11.98 2.42 -6.46
N LEU A 82 -12.15 1.27 -7.13
CA LEU A 82 -11.63 -0.01 -6.68
C LEU A 82 -10.11 0.04 -6.43
N LEU A 83 -9.36 0.67 -7.34
CA LEU A 83 -7.91 0.82 -7.18
C LEU A 83 -7.55 1.72 -6.00
N ILE A 84 -8.24 2.85 -5.81
CA ILE A 84 -8.01 3.74 -4.66
C ILE A 84 -8.29 2.98 -3.35
N GLU A 85 -9.46 2.33 -3.23
CA GLU A 85 -9.82 1.54 -2.05
C GLU A 85 -8.80 0.43 -1.77
N HIS A 86 -8.27 -0.21 -2.80
CA HIS A 86 -7.19 -1.20 -2.67
C HIS A 86 -5.90 -0.60 -2.10
N PHE A 87 -5.44 0.53 -2.64
CA PHE A 87 -4.23 1.20 -2.15
C PHE A 87 -4.41 1.73 -0.72
N GLU A 88 -5.58 2.27 -0.39
CA GLU A 88 -5.93 2.67 0.98
C GLU A 88 -5.90 1.48 1.94
N SER A 89 -6.55 0.37 1.57
CA SER A 89 -6.52 -0.86 2.38
C SER A 89 -5.10 -1.37 2.61
N SER A 90 -4.23 -1.26 1.60
CA SER A 90 -2.82 -1.69 1.69
C SER A 90 -2.01 -0.93 2.76
N ILE A 91 -2.46 0.27 3.18
CA ILE A 91 -1.83 1.05 4.24
C ILE A 91 -2.65 1.02 5.56
N GLN A 92 -3.80 0.38 5.63
CA GLN A 92 -4.56 0.31 6.89
C GLN A 92 -4.05 -0.77 7.84
N GLY A 93 -3.48 -1.86 7.30
CA GLY A 93 -3.07 -3.07 8.03
C GLY A 93 -1.77 -3.00 8.84
N GLY A 94 -1.23 -1.81 9.10
CA GLY A 94 0.07 -1.64 9.77
C GLY A 94 1.24 -2.01 8.85
N ASN A 95 2.35 -2.51 9.39
CA ASN A 95 3.58 -2.73 8.62
C ASN A 95 3.75 -4.16 8.07
N ASN A 96 2.78 -5.05 8.27
CA ASN A 96 2.88 -6.48 7.91
C ASN A 96 3.11 -6.75 6.42
N ASN A 97 2.78 -5.80 5.55
CA ASN A 97 2.95 -5.91 4.11
C ASN A 97 4.05 -5.00 3.54
N VAL A 98 4.81 -4.32 4.40
CA VAL A 98 5.98 -3.54 4.01
C VAL A 98 7.12 -4.50 3.71
N ILE A 99 7.61 -4.48 2.47
CA ILE A 99 8.70 -5.34 2.02
C ILE A 99 10.04 -4.60 1.92
N SER A 100 10.02 -3.26 1.89
CA SER A 100 11.23 -2.46 1.88
C SER A 100 10.96 -1.02 2.35
N VAL A 101 11.93 -0.42 3.02
CA VAL A 101 11.97 0.99 3.38
C VAL A 101 13.34 1.52 2.97
N PHE A 102 13.37 2.61 2.20
CA PHE A 102 14.61 3.13 1.61
C PHE A 102 14.50 4.61 1.31
N ARG A 103 15.64 5.26 1.01
CA ARG A 103 15.66 6.64 0.52
C ARG A 103 15.87 6.66 -0.99
N GLY A 104 14.92 7.24 -1.72
CA GLY A 104 14.95 7.36 -3.17
C GLY A 104 15.64 8.64 -3.64
N HIS A 105 15.33 9.04 -4.88
CA HIS A 105 15.82 10.29 -5.47
C HIS A 105 15.53 11.50 -4.58
N LYS A 106 16.47 12.46 -4.51
CA LYS A 106 16.43 13.62 -3.58
C LYS A 106 16.30 13.22 -2.10
N ASN A 107 16.78 12.03 -1.73
CA ASN A 107 16.80 11.53 -0.35
C ASN A 107 15.40 11.36 0.28
N ILE A 108 14.35 11.27 -0.54
CA ILE A 108 12.97 11.11 -0.10
C ILE A 108 12.79 9.74 0.54
N LEU A 109 12.22 9.69 1.74
CA LEU A 109 11.92 8.42 2.40
C LEU A 109 10.72 7.74 1.74
N GLN A 110 10.90 6.48 1.39
CA GLN A 110 9.95 5.66 0.66
C GLN A 110 9.78 4.28 1.31
N GLU A 111 8.64 3.68 1.07
CA GLU A 111 8.38 2.28 1.39
C GLU A 111 7.72 1.58 0.21
N THR A 112 8.03 0.31 0.04
CA THR A 112 7.32 -0.57 -0.91
C THR A 112 6.49 -1.56 -0.11
N ARG A 113 5.22 -1.69 -0.49
CA ARG A 113 4.25 -2.62 0.09
C ARG A 113 3.81 -3.63 -0.96
N GLN A 114 3.67 -4.87 -0.53
CA GLN A 114 3.09 -5.94 -1.34
C GLN A 114 1.61 -6.11 -1.00
N SER A 115 0.77 -6.35 -2.00
CA SER A 115 -0.68 -6.55 -1.80
C SER A 115 -1.26 -7.44 -2.88
N LEU A 116 -2.30 -8.20 -2.57
CA LEU A 116 -3.01 -9.04 -3.53
C LEU A 116 -4.26 -8.30 -4.02
N LEU A 117 -4.32 -8.00 -5.31
CA LEU A 117 -5.47 -7.33 -5.94
C LEU A 117 -6.35 -8.37 -6.65
N TYR A 118 -7.61 -8.45 -6.24
CA TYR A 118 -8.64 -9.24 -6.93
C TYR A 118 -9.43 -8.34 -7.90
N GLY A 119 -9.53 -8.79 -9.15
CA GLY A 119 -10.27 -8.11 -10.19
C GLY A 119 -11.71 -8.61 -10.34
N PRO A 120 -12.63 -7.79 -10.89
CA PRO A 120 -13.98 -8.23 -11.24
C PRO A 120 -14.04 -9.45 -12.18
N SER A 121 -12.97 -9.75 -12.93
CA SER A 121 -12.88 -10.94 -13.78
C SER A 121 -12.69 -12.25 -13.00
N GLY A 122 -12.53 -12.21 -11.67
CA GLY A 122 -12.20 -13.36 -10.83
C GLY A 122 -10.70 -13.70 -10.80
N LYS A 123 -9.87 -12.97 -11.54
CA LYS A 123 -8.40 -13.11 -11.52
C LYS A 123 -7.79 -12.25 -10.43
N ALA A 124 -6.58 -12.60 -10.01
CA ALA A 124 -5.79 -11.83 -9.06
C ALA A 124 -4.37 -11.58 -9.57
N THR A 125 -3.73 -10.54 -9.02
CA THR A 125 -2.30 -10.25 -9.22
C THR A 125 -1.71 -9.73 -7.91
N VAL A 126 -0.42 -9.96 -7.70
CA VAL A 126 0.32 -9.33 -6.62
C VAL A 126 0.84 -7.98 -7.11
N LEU A 127 0.60 -6.92 -6.35
CA LEU A 127 1.09 -5.58 -6.62
C LEU A 127 2.16 -5.20 -5.61
N GLU A 128 3.30 -4.72 -6.12
CA GLU A 128 4.27 -3.95 -5.34
C GLU A 128 4.03 -2.47 -5.57
N SER A 129 3.50 -1.79 -4.55
CA SER A 129 3.21 -0.36 -4.59
C SER A 129 4.24 0.38 -3.77
N THR A 130 4.81 1.44 -4.34
CA THR A 130 5.78 2.30 -3.65
C THR A 130 5.11 3.61 -3.26
N TYR A 131 5.31 3.99 -2.01
CA TYR A 131 4.80 5.21 -1.40
C TYR A 131 5.96 6.07 -0.90
N GLN A 132 5.81 7.39 -0.99
CA GLN A 132 6.59 8.32 -0.18
C GLN A 132 5.97 8.39 1.21
N ILE A 133 6.82 8.37 2.24
CA ILE A 133 6.42 8.61 3.62
C ILE A 133 6.53 10.11 3.87
N MET A 134 5.40 10.74 4.17
CA MET A 134 5.30 12.17 4.42
C MET A 134 5.65 12.50 5.89
N GLU A 135 5.92 13.77 6.17
CA GLU A 135 6.27 14.25 7.52
C GLU A 135 5.14 14.04 8.55
N ASN A 136 3.88 14.13 8.11
CA ASN A 136 2.71 13.82 8.94
C ASN A 136 2.42 12.30 9.04
N GLY A 137 3.33 11.46 8.53
CA GLY A 137 3.20 10.02 8.46
C GLY A 137 2.25 9.49 7.39
N SER A 138 1.62 10.33 6.56
CA SER A 138 0.75 9.86 5.47
C SER A 138 1.59 9.17 4.39
N ARG A 139 0.92 8.40 3.52
CA ARG A 139 1.56 7.74 2.38
C ARG A 139 1.12 8.41 1.10
N LYS A 140 2.06 8.95 0.34
CA LYS A 140 1.81 9.46 -1.01
C LYS A 140 2.14 8.42 -2.05
N PHE A 141 1.14 8.00 -2.84
CA PHE A 141 1.33 6.99 -3.88
C PHE A 141 2.29 7.48 -4.97
N LEU A 142 3.34 6.70 -5.26
CA LEU A 142 4.32 7.04 -6.30
C LEU A 142 4.13 6.19 -7.55
N THR A 143 4.15 4.87 -7.40
CA THR A 143 4.09 3.91 -8.49
C THR A 143 3.61 2.54 -7.99
N VAL A 144 3.23 1.68 -8.93
CA VAL A 144 2.89 0.28 -8.70
C VAL A 144 3.47 -0.59 -9.81
N ILE A 145 3.83 -1.82 -9.47
CA ILE A 145 4.32 -2.82 -10.42
C ILE A 145 3.57 -4.14 -10.14
N PRO A 146 2.94 -4.77 -11.16
CA PRO A 146 2.37 -6.10 -11.01
C PRO A 146 3.48 -7.16 -11.03
N LYS A 147 3.32 -8.18 -10.20
CA LYS A 147 4.12 -9.41 -10.18
C LYS A 147 3.28 -10.51 -10.82
N ASP A 148 3.27 -10.48 -12.15
CA ASP A 148 2.71 -11.51 -13.00
C ASP A 148 3.83 -12.40 -13.56
#